data_AF-A0A7W1VY23-F1
#
_entry.id   AF-A0A7W1VY23-F1
#
_cell.length_a   1.000
_cell.length_b   1.000
_cell.length_c   1.000
_cell.angle_alpha   90.00
_cell.angle_beta   90.00
_cell.angle_gamma   90.00
#
_symmetry.space_group_name_H-M   'P 1'
#
loop_
_entity.id
_entity.type
_entity.pdbx_description
1 polymer ?
#
loop_
_entity_poly.entity_id
_entity_poly.type
_entity_poly.pdbx_seq_one_letter_code
_entity_poly.pdbx_strand_id
1 'polypeptide(L)'
;MHKFIFLDLFPFYSDLPFHNIWSVLWGGDTKELNYHIEVPVQKGAFDFVIKDSSGKSYKTDSETNEDYYAFGKNIISSCEGEVILVVDGVKDNIPGNVNSLFVTGIQSC
;
A
#
# COMPACT_ATOMS: atom_id res chain seq x y z
N MET A 1 3.85 -0.05 12.86
CA MET A 1 4.61 0.21 11.61
C MET A 1 4.94 1.70 11.53
N HIS A 2 6.14 2.08 11.08
CA HIS A 2 6.54 3.49 10.88
C HIS A 2 6.09 3.97 9.49
N LYS A 3 5.64 5.23 9.36
CA LYS A 3 5.19 5.83 8.09
C LYS A 3 6.09 7.00 7.69
N PHE A 4 6.44 7.10 6.41
CA PHE A 4 7.35 8.10 5.84
C PHE A 4 6.63 8.93 4.76
N ILE A 5 6.99 10.21 4.65
CA ILE A 5 6.51 11.14 3.61
C ILE A 5 7.74 11.66 2.85
N PHE A 6 7.73 11.56 1.52
CA PHE A 6 8.82 12.00 0.63
C PHE A 6 8.38 13.22 -0.19
N LEU A 7 9.32 14.14 -0.47
CA LEU A 7 9.15 15.29 -1.36
C LEU A 7 10.11 15.14 -2.55
N ASP A 8 9.58 15.07 -3.78
CA ASP A 8 10.36 14.80 -4.99
C ASP A 8 11.02 16.05 -5.57
N LEU A 9 12.34 15.98 -5.82
CA LEU A 9 13.10 16.85 -6.72
C LEU A 9 14.10 15.98 -7.50
N PHE A 10 14.12 16.06 -8.84
CA PHE A 10 15.02 15.40 -9.83
C PHE A 10 14.54 14.06 -10.44
N PRO A 11 15.02 13.66 -11.65
CA PRO A 11 14.35 12.63 -12.45
C PRO A 11 14.66 11.23 -11.89
N PHE A 12 13.64 10.56 -11.36
CA PHE A 12 13.76 9.34 -10.58
C PHE A 12 13.73 8.05 -11.42
N TYR A 13 14.70 7.17 -11.16
CA TYR A 13 14.50 5.72 -11.28
C TYR A 13 13.71 5.31 -10.04
N SER A 14 12.43 4.99 -10.18
CA SER A 14 11.59 4.57 -9.06
C SER A 14 11.61 3.04 -8.95
N ASP A 15 12.11 2.53 -7.84
CA ASP A 15 11.96 1.13 -7.47
C ASP A 15 10.58 0.89 -6.85
N LEU A 16 10.13 -0.37 -6.85
CA LEU A 16 8.92 -0.73 -6.12
C LEU A 16 9.19 -0.65 -4.59
N PRO A 17 8.22 -0.20 -3.78
CA PRO A 17 8.42 0.04 -2.35
C PRO A 17 8.46 -1.24 -1.52
N PHE A 18 8.90 -2.37 -2.07
CA PHE A 18 8.95 -3.65 -1.38
C PHE A 18 9.95 -4.61 -2.02
N HIS A 19 10.39 -5.56 -1.20
CA HIS A 19 11.09 -6.75 -1.68
C HIS A 19 10.09 -7.88 -1.95
N ASN A 20 10.54 -8.88 -2.74
CA ASN A 20 9.77 -10.05 -3.18
C ASN A 20 8.69 -9.70 -4.21
N ILE A 21 7.94 -10.73 -4.62
CA ILE A 21 6.92 -10.63 -5.65
C ILE A 21 5.59 -10.25 -5.01
N TRP A 22 5.01 -9.17 -5.51
CA TRP A 22 3.67 -8.71 -5.18
C TRP A 22 2.86 -8.64 -6.48
N SER A 23 1.56 -8.85 -6.36
CA SER A 23 0.60 -8.66 -7.45
C SER A 23 0.00 -7.27 -7.38
N VAL A 24 -0.23 -6.64 -8.53
CA VAL A 24 -1.06 -5.44 -8.62
C VAL A 24 -2.52 -5.86 -8.52
N LEU A 25 -3.24 -5.34 -7.53
CA LEU A 25 -4.68 -5.51 -7.38
C LEU A 25 -5.43 -4.43 -8.16
N TRP A 26 -5.06 -3.16 -7.94
CA TRP A 26 -5.57 -2.00 -8.66
C TRP A 26 -4.39 -1.20 -9.20
N GLY A 27 -4.40 -0.94 -10.51
CA GLY A 27 -3.31 -0.22 -11.16
C GLY A 27 -3.49 -0.18 -12.68
N GLY A 28 -2.77 0.73 -13.34
CA GLY A 28 -2.92 0.98 -14.77
C GLY A 28 -3.89 2.11 -15.10
N ASP A 29 -4.15 2.29 -16.40
CA ASP A 29 -4.71 3.53 -16.97
C ASP A 29 -6.20 3.45 -17.35
N THR A 30 -6.89 2.35 -17.05
CA THR A 30 -8.32 2.20 -17.32
C THR A 30 -9.11 1.88 -16.05
N LYS A 31 -10.40 2.24 -16.03
CA LYS A 31 -11.29 2.05 -14.88
C LYS A 31 -11.45 0.58 -14.49
N GLU A 32 -11.41 -0.30 -15.50
CA GLU A 32 -11.52 -1.75 -15.31
C GLU A 32 -10.32 -2.33 -14.56
N LEU A 33 -9.14 -1.71 -14.73
CA LEU A 33 -7.90 -2.12 -14.08
C LEU A 33 -7.62 -1.35 -12.78
N ASN A 34 -8.11 -0.12 -12.68
CA ASN A 34 -7.84 0.77 -11.57
C ASN A 34 -9.06 1.64 -11.23
N TYR A 35 -9.74 1.31 -10.15
CA TYR A 35 -10.90 2.08 -9.71
C TYR A 35 -10.52 3.51 -9.26
N HIS A 36 -9.27 3.73 -8.84
CA HIS A 36 -8.79 5.02 -8.32
C HIS A 36 -8.79 6.14 -9.37
N ILE A 37 -8.85 5.81 -10.66
CA ILE A 37 -8.86 6.79 -11.76
C ILE A 37 -10.03 7.78 -11.63
N GLU A 38 -11.15 7.34 -11.05
CA GLU A 38 -12.35 8.16 -10.87
C GLU A 38 -12.18 9.24 -9.81
N VAL A 39 -11.21 9.09 -8.91
CA VAL A 39 -10.92 10.04 -7.84
C VAL A 39 -9.65 10.80 -8.21
N PRO A 40 -9.73 12.10 -8.58
CA PRO A 40 -8.57 12.84 -9.12
C PRO A 40 -7.32 12.80 -8.23
N VAL A 41 -7.50 12.80 -6.91
CA VAL A 41 -6.39 12.74 -5.93
C VAL A 41 -5.76 11.35 -5.76
N GLN A 42 -6.40 10.31 -6.28
CA GLN A 42 -5.90 8.93 -6.27
C GLN A 42 -5.49 8.47 -7.68
N LYS A 43 -5.55 9.36 -8.69
CA LYS A 43 -5.15 9.01 -10.04
C LYS A 43 -3.65 8.67 -10.07
N GLY A 44 -3.34 7.46 -10.54
CA GLY A 44 -1.98 6.92 -10.52
C GLY A 44 -1.63 6.16 -9.23
N ALA A 45 -2.57 5.98 -8.30
CA ALA A 45 -2.41 5.09 -7.16
C ALA A 45 -2.41 3.62 -7.60
N PHE A 46 -1.65 2.82 -6.85
CA PHE A 46 -1.54 1.38 -7.04
C PHE A 46 -1.78 0.67 -5.71
N ASP A 47 -2.58 -0.38 -5.76
CA ASP A 47 -2.78 -1.30 -4.65
C ASP A 47 -2.02 -2.61 -4.93
N PHE A 48 -1.17 -3.00 -3.99
CA PHE A 48 -0.36 -4.21 -4.08
C PHE A 48 -0.80 -5.25 -3.06
N VAL A 49 -0.82 -6.52 -3.47
CA VAL A 49 -1.18 -7.66 -2.62
C VAL A 49 -0.22 -8.83 -2.84
N ILE A 50 0.05 -9.59 -1.78
CA ILE A 50 0.72 -10.89 -1.91
C ILE A 50 -0.36 -11.96 -1.99
N LYS A 51 -0.26 -12.85 -2.98
CA LYS A 51 -1.19 -13.95 -3.18
C LYS A 51 -0.47 -15.29 -3.07
N ASP A 52 -1.16 -16.30 -2.55
CA ASP A 52 -0.72 -17.69 -2.64
C ASP A 52 -0.97 -18.29 -4.05
N SER A 53 -0.59 -19.55 -4.23
CA SER A 53 -0.75 -20.27 -5.50
C SER A 53 -2.22 -20.47 -5.90
N SER A 54 -3.17 -20.31 -4.97
CA SER A 54 -4.62 -20.36 -5.24
C SER A 54 -5.20 -18.97 -5.54
N GLY A 55 -4.40 -17.92 -5.47
CA GLY A 55 -4.80 -16.54 -5.71
C GLY A 55 -5.36 -15.81 -4.50
N LYS A 56 -5.31 -16.41 -3.30
CA LYS A 56 -5.81 -15.77 -2.06
C LYS A 56 -4.77 -14.86 -1.44
N SER A 57 -5.21 -13.74 -0.88
CA SER A 57 -4.35 -12.77 -0.17
C SER A 57 -4.20 -13.04 1.33
N TYR A 58 -4.93 -14.02 1.85
CA TYR A 58 -4.98 -14.40 3.26
C TYR A 58 -4.89 -15.93 3.42
N LYS A 59 -4.53 -16.41 4.61
CA LYS A 59 -4.27 -17.83 4.88
C LYS A 59 -5.53 -18.58 5.32
N THR A 60 -6.42 -17.94 6.07
CA THR A 60 -7.55 -18.60 6.75
C THR A 60 -8.89 -17.92 6.45
N ASP A 61 -9.36 -17.01 7.30
CA ASP A 61 -10.69 -16.40 7.28
C ASP A 61 -10.69 -14.88 7.06
N SER A 62 -9.51 -14.26 6.93
CA SER A 62 -9.32 -12.82 6.75
C SER A 62 -9.81 -11.92 7.89
N GLU A 63 -10.09 -12.47 9.08
CA GLU A 63 -10.62 -11.68 10.21
C GLU A 63 -9.52 -10.96 11.00
N THR A 64 -8.26 -11.38 10.86
CA THR A 64 -7.10 -10.78 11.54
C THR A 64 -6.05 -10.31 10.55
N ASN A 65 -5.31 -9.27 10.92
CA ASN A 65 -4.28 -8.69 10.06
C ASN A 65 -3.17 -9.71 9.73
N GLU A 66 -2.75 -10.49 10.72
CA GLU A 66 -1.72 -11.53 10.58
C GLU A 66 -2.11 -12.66 9.60
N ASP A 67 -3.39 -12.77 9.27
CA ASP A 67 -3.87 -13.71 8.27
C ASP A 67 -3.45 -13.32 6.85
N TYR A 68 -3.24 -12.02 6.59
CA TYR A 68 -2.87 -11.51 5.27
C TYR A 68 -1.37 -11.69 5.00
N TYR A 69 -1.02 -12.18 3.81
CA TYR A 69 0.38 -12.43 3.44
C TYR A 69 1.23 -11.15 3.37
N ALA A 70 0.59 -10.01 3.08
CA ALA A 70 1.23 -8.69 3.04
C ALA A 70 1.48 -8.10 4.44
N PHE A 71 0.75 -8.53 5.47
CA PHE A 71 0.86 -7.94 6.79
C PHE A 71 2.22 -8.19 7.43
N GLY A 72 2.79 -7.16 8.06
CA GLY A 72 4.12 -7.18 8.66
C GLY A 72 5.28 -7.29 7.67
N LYS A 73 5.04 -7.21 6.35
CA LYS A 73 6.11 -7.13 5.36
C LYS A 73 6.76 -5.75 5.39
N ASN A 74 8.07 -5.73 5.19
CA ASN A 74 8.83 -4.48 5.09
C ASN A 74 8.45 -3.75 3.80
N ILE A 75 8.12 -2.47 3.95
CA ILE A 75 7.98 -1.51 2.87
C ILE A 75 9.22 -0.59 2.93
N ILE A 76 9.74 -0.25 1.77
CA ILE A 76 10.91 0.62 1.60
C ILE A 76 10.51 1.87 0.82
N SER A 77 11.41 2.86 0.78
CA SER A 77 11.21 4.00 -0.12
C SER A 77 11.27 3.54 -1.58
N SER A 78 10.37 4.04 -2.41
CA SER A 78 10.42 3.85 -3.87
C SER A 78 11.53 4.69 -4.52
N CYS A 79 12.00 5.73 -3.83
CA CYS A 79 12.92 6.73 -4.37
C CYS A 79 13.90 7.25 -3.30
N GLU A 80 14.99 7.87 -3.74
CA GLU A 80 15.82 8.67 -2.82
C GLU A 80 15.03 9.89 -2.33
N GLY A 81 15.21 10.26 -1.07
CA GLY A 81 14.55 11.43 -0.51
C GLY A 81 14.90 11.65 0.95
N GLU A 82 14.48 12.79 1.49
CA GLU A 82 14.65 13.14 2.90
C GLU A 82 13.37 12.85 3.67
N VAL A 83 13.47 12.08 4.76
CA VAL A 83 12.37 11.86 5.69
C VAL A 83 12.19 13.11 6.54
N ILE A 84 11.11 13.86 6.30
CA ILE A 84 10.81 15.10 7.05
C ILE A 84 9.81 14.91 8.20
N LEU A 85 9.06 13.79 8.21
CA LEU A 85 8.09 13.47 9.25
C LEU A 85 7.97 11.96 9.41
N VAL A 86 7.95 11.52 10.68
CA VAL A 86 7.59 10.15 11.07
C VAL A 86 6.39 10.23 12.01
N VAL A 87 5.35 9.47 11.69
CA VAL A 87 4.18 9.29 12.57
C VAL A 87 4.16 7.85 13.06
N ASP A 88 4.19 7.66 14.37
CA ASP A 88 4.09 6.38 15.06
C ASP A 88 2.78 6.29 15.88
N GLY A 89 2.55 5.16 16.56
CA GLY A 89 1.39 4.95 17.42
C GLY A 89 0.03 4.81 16.71
N VAL A 90 -0.03 4.93 15.38
CA VAL A 90 -1.23 4.66 14.59
C VAL A 90 -1.52 3.16 14.65
N LYS A 91 -2.68 2.80 15.20
CA LYS A 91 -3.13 1.41 15.25
C LYS A 91 -3.47 0.91 13.85
N ASP A 92 -3.19 -0.37 13.61
CA ASP A 92 -3.62 -1.05 12.40
C ASP A 92 -5.16 -1.10 12.35
N ASN A 93 -5.69 -1.07 11.13
CA ASN A 93 -7.12 -1.23 10.93
C ASN A 93 -7.53 -2.67 11.26
N ILE A 94 -8.77 -2.85 11.70
CA ILE A 94 -9.41 -4.16 11.67
C ILE A 94 -9.78 -4.44 10.21
N PRO A 95 -9.51 -5.63 9.65
CA PRO A 95 -9.90 -5.97 8.28
C PRO A 95 -11.35 -5.56 7.96
N GLY A 96 -11.55 -4.99 6.78
CA GLY A 96 -12.85 -4.45 6.34
C GLY A 96 -13.25 -3.10 6.95
N ASN A 97 -12.48 -2.54 7.88
CA ASN A 97 -12.72 -1.22 8.46
C ASN A 97 -11.68 -0.22 7.99
N VAL A 98 -12.10 1.01 7.70
CA VAL A 98 -11.20 2.10 7.28
C VAL A 98 -11.05 3.13 8.40
N ASN A 99 -9.82 3.55 8.66
CA ASN A 99 -9.55 4.67 9.56
C ASN A 99 -9.74 6.01 8.84
N SER A 100 -10.84 6.70 9.14
CA SER A 100 -11.20 8.00 8.55
C SER A 100 -10.42 9.19 9.12
N LEU A 101 -9.73 9.03 10.26
CA LEU A 101 -9.01 10.11 10.93
C LEU A 101 -7.60 10.32 10.35
N PHE A 102 -7.02 9.28 9.75
CA PHE A 102 -5.69 9.32 9.13
C PHE A 102 -5.73 8.73 7.72
N VAL A 103 -6.38 9.46 6.81
CA VAL A 103 -6.56 9.09 5.39
C VAL A 103 -5.24 9.05 4.61
N THR A 104 -4.18 9.72 5.10
CA THR A 104 -2.85 9.78 4.46
C THR A 104 -1.95 8.59 4.78
N GLY A 105 -2.38 7.68 5.64
CA GLY A 105 -1.66 6.43 5.85
C GLY A 105 -1.81 5.53 4.62
N ILE A 106 -0.71 4.92 4.15
CA ILE A 106 -0.72 3.86 3.12
C ILE A 106 -1.95 2.99 3.35
N GLN A 107 -2.92 3.15 2.46
CA GLN A 107 -4.24 2.57 2.57
C GLN A 107 -4.14 1.21 1.90
N SER A 108 -3.64 0.22 2.62
CA SER A 108 -3.80 -1.17 2.20
C SER A 108 -5.29 -1.52 2.35
N CYS A 109 -5.95 -1.77 1.21
CA CYS A 109 -7.21 -2.51 1.16
C CYS A 109 -7.08 -3.88 1.84
#